data_AF-A0A956P0J2-F1
#
_entry.id   AF-A0A956P0J2-F1
#
_cell.length_a   1.000
_cell.length_b   1.000
_cell.length_c   1.000
_cell.angle_alpha   90.00
_cell.angle_beta   90.00
_cell.angle_gamma   90.00
#
_symmetry.space_group_name_H-M   'P 1'
#
loop_
_entity.id
_entity.type
_entity.pdbx_description
1 polymer ?
#
loop_
_entity_poly.entity_id
_entity_poly.type
_entity_poly.pdbx_seq_one_letter_code
_entity_poly.pdbx_strand_id
1 'polypeptide(L)' 'FDMRPAAIEERLKLRNPIYLETAAYGHMGKEPQKVKKVYESPYSGRVEMEVELFTWEKLDYVDKIKTAFGL' A
#
# COMPACT_ATOMS: atom_id res chain seq x y z
N PHE A 1 15.04 9.38 0.00
CA PHE A 1 13.83 8.83 -0.65
C PHE A 1 13.70 9.41 -2.04
N ASP A 2 13.34 8.61 -3.03
CA ASP A 2 12.88 9.13 -4.32
C ASP A 2 11.42 9.61 -4.18
N MET A 3 11.17 10.86 -4.54
CA MET A 3 9.87 11.54 -4.42
C MET A 3 9.26 11.87 -5.79
N ARG A 4 9.85 11.37 -6.88
CA ARG A 4 9.23 11.48 -8.20
C ARG A 4 7.90 10.71 -8.21
N PRO A 5 6.84 11.18 -8.91
CA PRO A 5 5.53 10.54 -8.88
C PRO A 5 5.56 9.03 -9.18
N ALA A 6 6.27 8.62 -10.24
CA ALA A 6 6.41 7.22 -10.60
C ALA A 6 7.09 6.38 -9.51
N ALA A 7 8.10 6.94 -8.84
CA ALA A 7 8.82 6.24 -7.78
C ALA A 7 7.97 6.10 -6.50
N ILE A 8 7.12 7.08 -6.18
CA ILE A 8 6.15 6.98 -5.07
C ILE A 8 5.11 5.90 -5.38
N GLU A 9 4.55 5.94 -6.59
CA GLU A 9 3.56 4.98 -7.07
C GLU A 9 4.09 3.55 -6.98
N GLU A 10 5.32 3.31 -7.46
CA GLU A 10 5.98 2.02 -7.42
C GLU A 10 6.29 1.58 -5.98
N ARG A 11 6.95 2.44 -5.19
CA ARG A 11 7.35 2.13 -3.80
C ARG A 11 6.17 1.76 -2.93
N LEU A 12 5.05 2.48 -3.07
CA LEU A 12 3.84 2.28 -2.28
C LEU A 12 2.82 1.35 -2.96
N LYS A 13 3.14 0.82 -4.15
CA LYS A 13 2.28 -0.08 -4.93
C LYS A 13 0.86 0.47 -5.18
N LEU A 14 0.76 1.75 -5.54
CA LEU A 14 -0.50 2.50 -5.59
C LEU A 14 -1.44 2.12 -6.75
N ARG A 15 -1.01 1.28 -7.70
CA ARG A 15 -1.87 0.74 -8.76
C ARG A 15 -2.76 -0.43 -8.33
N ASN A 16 -2.71 -0.82 -7.06
CA ASN A 16 -3.58 -1.86 -6.53
C ASN A 16 -4.92 -1.29 -6.04
N PRO A 17 -6.01 -2.07 -6.06
CA PRO A 17 -7.32 -1.61 -5.59
C PRO A 17 -7.41 -1.58 -4.06
N ILE A 18 -6.77 -0.59 -3.43
CA ILE A 18 -6.56 -0.49 -1.97
C ILE A 18 -7.30 0.67 -1.29
N TYR A 19 -8.05 1.48 -2.05
CA TYR A 19 -8.59 2.75 -1.55
C TYR A 19 -9.90 2.65 -0.77
N LEU A 20 -10.63 1.54 -0.90
CA LEU A 20 -11.95 1.39 -0.26
C LEU A 20 -11.86 1.49 1.27
N GLU A 21 -10.89 0.82 1.89
CA GLU A 21 -10.67 0.84 3.34
C GLU A 21 -10.21 2.20 3.87
N THR A 22 -9.75 3.07 2.98
CA THR A 22 -9.34 4.44 3.32
C THR A 22 -10.53 5.41 3.35
N ALA A 23 -11.66 5.04 2.74
CA ALA A 23 -12.84 5.89 2.61
C ALA A 23 -13.60 6.12 3.93
N ALA A 24 -13.26 5.36 4.98
CA ALA A 24 -13.85 5.50 6.31
C ALA A 24 -12.80 5.41 7.42
N TYR A 25 -13.01 6.21 8.48
CA TYR A 25 -12.13 6.26 9.65
C TYR A 25 -10.68 6.67 9.33
N GLY A 26 -10.50 7.56 8.35
CA GLY A 26 -9.22 8.20 8.03
C GLY A 26 -8.27 7.40 7.13
N HIS A 27 -7.30 8.09 6.54
CA HIS A 27 -6.28 7.49 5.66
C HIS A 27 -5.01 7.03 6.41
N MET A 28 -4.81 7.52 7.63
CA MET A 28 -3.56 7.37 8.39
C MET A 28 -3.80 6.69 9.74
N GLY A 29 -2.73 6.13 10.32
CA GLY A 29 -2.73 5.49 11.64
C GLY A 29 -3.38 4.10 11.66
N LYS A 30 -3.44 3.44 10.50
CA LYS A 30 -3.97 2.07 10.36
C LYS A 30 -2.81 1.10 10.13
N GLU A 31 -2.92 -0.10 10.69
CA GLU A 31 -1.90 -1.13 10.50
C GLU A 31 -1.86 -1.62 9.04
N PRO A 32 -0.67 -1.63 8.40
CA PRO A 32 -0.49 -2.27 7.10
C PRO A 32 -0.82 -3.76 7.18
N GLN A 33 -1.62 -4.24 6.23
CA GLN A 33 -2.02 -5.66 6.21
C GLN A 33 -2.19 -6.17 4.79
N LYS A 34 -1.93 -7.46 4.61
CA LYS A 34 -2.22 -8.16 3.36
C LYS A 34 -3.61 -8.75 3.41
N VAL A 35 -4.42 -8.46 2.40
CA VAL A 35 -5.78 -8.96 2.28
C VAL A 35 -6.00 -9.57 0.92
N LYS A 36 -6.84 -10.62 0.88
CA LYS A 36 -7.32 -11.19 -0.37
C LYS A 36 -8.58 -10.45 -0.80
N LYS A 37 -8.53 -9.81 -1.96
CA LYS A 37 -9.67 -9.14 -2.60
C LYS A 37 -10.28 -10.05 -3.66
N VAL A 38 -11.59 -10.08 -3.70
CA VAL A 38 -12.38 -10.80 -4.70
C VAL A 38 -13.29 -9.79 -5.38
N TYR A 39 -13.19 -9.71 -6.70
CA TYR A 39 -14.03 -8.86 -7.55
C TYR A 39 -14.82 -9.75 -8.49
N GLU A 40 -16.12 -9.51 -8.59
CA GLU A 40 -17.00 -10.26 -9.48
C GLU A 40 -17.75 -9.30 -10.39
N SER A 41 -17.75 -9.59 -11.69
CA SER A 41 -18.46 -8.82 -12.71
C SER A 41 -19.19 -9.77 -13.64
N PRO A 42 -20.46 -9.50 -14.01
CA PRO A 42 -21.18 -10.27 -15.01
C PRO A 42 -20.47 -10.35 -16.38
N TYR A 43 -19.65 -9.35 -16.71
CA TYR A 43 -18.97 -9.25 -18.01
C TYR A 43 -17.51 -9.70 -17.98
N SER A 44 -16.88 -9.73 -16.80
CA SER A 44 -15.44 -9.94 -16.66
C SER A 44 -15.08 -11.10 -15.72
N GLY A 45 -16.08 -11.81 -15.20
CA GLY A 45 -15.91 -12.96 -14.33
C GLY A 45 -15.44 -12.60 -12.92
N ARG A 46 -14.85 -13.59 -12.24
CA ARG A 46 -14.29 -13.48 -10.89
C ARG A 46 -12.78 -13.29 -10.96
N VAL A 47 -12.27 -12.25 -10.30
CA VAL A 47 -10.85 -11.97 -10.15
C VAL A 47 -10.50 -11.99 -8.67
N GLU A 48 -9.47 -12.75 -8.31
CA GLU A 48 -8.94 -12.80 -6.96
C GLU A 48 -7.49 -12.30 -6.96
N MET A 49 -7.15 -11.42 -6.02
CA MET A 49 -5.79 -10.92 -5.87
C MET A 49 -5.45 -10.63 -4.41
N GLU A 50 -4.19 -10.86 -4.04
CA GLU A 50 -3.64 -10.39 -2.76
C GLU A 50 -3.15 -8.95 -2.94
N VAL A 51 -3.61 -8.05 -2.08
CA VAL A 51 -3.16 -6.65 -2.02
C VAL A 51 -2.65 -6.32 -0.62
N GLU A 52 -1.74 -5.36 -0.56
CA GLU A 52 -1.20 -4.82 0.69
C GLU A 52 -1.83 -3.45 0.94
N LEU A 53 -2.60 -3.31 2.02
CA LEU A 53 -3.26 -2.06 2.40
C LEU A 53 -2.31 -1.18 3.22
N PHE A 54 -2.54 0.14 3.19
CA PHE A 54 -1.83 1.14 4.00
C PHE A 54 -0.31 1.04 3.90
N THR A 55 0.23 0.84 2.70
CA THR A 55 1.67 0.66 2.46
C THR A 55 2.52 1.83 2.94
N TRP A 56 1.96 3.04 3.04
CA TRP A 56 2.62 4.24 3.55
C TRP A 56 2.82 4.26 5.07
N GLU A 57 2.11 3.42 5.82
CA GLU A 57 2.26 3.29 7.28
C GLU A 57 3.42 2.36 7.67
N LYS A 58 4.08 1.73 6.69
CA LYS A 58 5.20 0.80 6.95
C LYS A 58 6.45 1.55 7.42
N LEU A 59 7.15 0.95 8.38
CA LEU A 59 8.40 1.44 8.96
C LEU A 59 9.65 0.76 8.37
N ASP A 60 9.54 0.23 7.14
CA ASP A 60 10.59 -0.53 6.44
C ASP A 60 11.81 0.30 6.02
N TYR A 61 11.76 1.63 6.20
CA TYR A 61 12.89 2.53 6.01
C TYR A 61 13.60 2.95 7.30
N VAL A 62 13.09 2.59 8.49
CA VAL A 62 13.70 3.01 9.77
C VAL A 62 15.17 2.59 9.85
N ASP A 63 15.49 1.34 9.54
CA ASP A 63 16.86 0.84 9.64
C ASP A 63 17.80 1.47 8.60
N LYS A 64 17.27 1.76 7.40
CA LYS A 64 18.01 2.47 6.34
C LYS A 64 18.37 3.88 6.79
N ILE A 65 17.44 4.56 7.46
CA ILE A 65 17.66 5.89 8.02
C ILE A 65 18.70 5.81 9.14
N LYS A 66 18.51 4.93 10.12
CA LYS A 66 19.49 4.74 11.22
C LYS A 66 20.90 4.52 10.70
N THR A 67 21.06 3.62 9.73
CA THR A 67 22.34 3.35 9.07
C THR A 67 22.94 4.61 8.43
N ALA A 68 22.12 5.40 7.70
CA ALA A 68 22.59 6.62 7.03
C ALA A 68 23.07 7.71 8.02
N PHE A 69 22.56 7.71 9.24
CA PHE A 69 22.95 8.64 10.30
C PHE A 69 23.92 8.05 11.33
N GLY A 70 24.33 6.78 11.18
CA GLY A 70 25.23 6.10 12.12
C GLY A 70 24.61 5.81 13.49
N LEU A 71 23.29 5.60 13.53
CA LEU A 71 22.50 5.27 14.72
C LEU A 71 22.15 3.78 14.82
#